data_AF-A0AA43B225-F1
#
_entry.id   AF-A0AA43B225-F1
#
_cell.length_a   1.000
_cell.length_b   1.000
_cell.length_c   1.000
_cell.angle_alpha   90.00
_cell.angle_beta   90.00
_cell.angle_gamma   90.00
#
_symmetry.space_group_name_H-M   'P 1'
#
loop_
_entity.id
_entity.type
_entity.pdbx_description
1 polymer ?
#
loop_
_entity_poly.entity_id
_entity_poly.type
_entity_poly.pdbx_seq_one_letter_code
_entity_poly.pdbx_strand_id
1 'polypeptide(L)'
;MELMAKPLLVDSERISGLSGKLVRSHYDNNYLGALARLNAIRKKMEESRWESTPAFSLVGAKREELLAANSVFLHEAYFEVLGGDGVLPAGGLSVALERDFGSVDQWSAEFTSLARAMSGGSGWAILAWSSRDAKLVNHWAGDHTQLLAGASTLLALDMYEHAYHIDFGAKAAAYVDSFMAEIQWRVVASRYARAIDEASLGMEIQAPEAAAVGAIAILDVRRRAVFSLSCERVAGSEWQDPAQPTEWMRNFDKSGPVVVYCVHGHEVSRSIALALNARGIPARYLVGGIEAWRKAGLAMTTEKKHPAD
;
A
#
# COMPACT_ATOMS: atom_id res chain seq x y z
N MET A 1 14.25 24.03 -2.58
CA MET A 1 12.80 24.28 -2.37
C MET A 1 12.45 23.98 -0.92
N GLU A 2 11.92 24.96 -0.20
CA GLU A 2 11.49 24.80 1.19
C GLU A 2 10.25 23.91 1.26
N LEU A 3 10.29 22.87 2.10
CA LEU A 3 9.15 21.99 2.30
C LEU A 3 8.22 22.60 3.36
N MET A 4 6.92 22.62 3.08
CA MET A 4 5.90 23.14 3.98
C MET A 4 5.34 22.03 4.86
N ALA A 5 4.96 22.39 6.10
CA ALA A 5 4.29 21.45 6.99
C ALA A 5 2.92 21.06 6.43
N LYS A 6 2.61 19.77 6.44
CA LYS A 6 1.26 19.26 6.23
C LYS A 6 0.47 19.37 7.52
N PRO A 7 -0.73 19.98 7.50
CA PRO A 7 -1.54 20.09 8.71
C PRO A 7 -2.01 18.70 9.18
N LEU A 8 -2.29 18.59 10.48
CA LEU A 8 -3.09 17.47 10.99
C LEU A 8 -4.47 17.50 10.31
N LEU A 9 -4.85 16.39 9.68
CA LEU A 9 -6.13 16.27 8.96
C LEU A 9 -7.31 16.01 9.90
N VAL A 10 -7.01 15.62 11.14
CA VAL A 10 -7.99 15.35 12.19
C VAL A 10 -7.71 16.24 13.40
N ASP A 11 -8.77 16.68 14.06
CA ASP A 11 -8.68 17.32 15.37
C ASP A 11 -8.13 16.30 16.37
N SER A 12 -6.93 16.57 16.90
CA SER A 12 -6.24 15.70 17.84
C SER A 12 -7.05 15.35 19.11
N GLU A 13 -8.04 16.18 19.49
CA GLU A 13 -8.93 15.89 20.63
C GLU A 13 -10.03 14.88 20.30
N ARG A 14 -10.18 14.49 19.03
CA ARG A 14 -11.21 13.57 18.54
C ARG A 14 -10.69 12.18 18.19
N ILE A 15 -9.38 11.96 18.27
CA ILE A 15 -8.78 10.64 18.09
C ILE A 15 -9.09 9.82 19.33
N SER A 16 -9.66 8.62 19.17
CA SER A 16 -9.92 7.76 20.32
C SER A 16 -8.66 6.98 20.71
N GLY A 17 -8.41 6.77 21.99
CA GLY A 17 -7.27 5.98 22.45
C GLY A 17 -5.90 6.66 22.39
N LEU A 18 -5.73 7.78 21.68
CA LEU A 18 -4.54 8.64 21.72
C LEU A 18 -4.94 10.04 22.19
N SER A 19 -4.31 10.55 23.26
CA SER A 19 -4.65 11.85 23.80
C SER A 19 -4.22 12.98 22.85
N GLY A 20 -4.99 14.07 22.83
CA GLY A 20 -4.61 15.26 22.06
C GLY A 20 -3.25 15.83 22.49
N LYS A 21 -2.87 15.66 23.77
CA LYS A 21 -1.55 16.02 24.28
C LYS A 21 -0.44 15.20 23.64
N LEU A 22 -0.60 13.87 23.55
CA LEU A 22 0.37 12.98 22.89
C LEU A 22 0.53 13.36 21.42
N VAL A 23 -0.59 13.46 20.69
CA VAL A 23 -0.60 13.72 19.24
C VAL A 23 0.01 15.09 18.91
N ARG A 24 -0.36 16.14 19.65
CA ARG A 24 0.25 17.47 19.46
C ARG A 24 1.73 17.50 19.81
N SER A 25 2.13 16.86 20.91
CA SER A 25 3.54 16.78 21.28
C SER A 25 4.36 16.09 20.19
N HIS A 26 3.84 14.99 19.62
CA HIS A 26 4.49 14.25 18.54
C HIS A 26 4.58 15.08 17.26
N TYR A 27 3.51 15.79 16.90
CA TYR A 27 3.50 16.66 15.72
C TYR A 27 4.44 17.87 15.88
N ASP A 28 4.33 18.61 16.98
CA ASP A 28 5.06 19.86 17.20
C ASP A 28 6.57 19.63 17.41
N ASN A 29 6.94 18.58 18.15
CA ASN A 29 8.34 18.39 18.54
C ASN A 29 9.11 17.47 17.59
N ASN A 30 8.47 16.41 17.07
CA ASN A 30 9.15 15.44 16.24
C ASN A 30 8.98 15.73 14.75
N TYR A 31 7.75 15.92 14.28
CA TYR A 31 7.50 16.21 12.87
C TYR A 31 7.98 17.60 12.45
N LEU A 32 7.52 18.67 13.11
CA LEU A 32 7.96 20.03 12.75
C LEU A 32 9.45 20.23 13.01
N GLY A 33 10.00 19.60 14.05
CA GLY A 33 11.44 19.56 14.30
C GLY A 33 12.21 18.91 13.16
N ALA A 34 11.76 17.74 12.67
CA ALA A 34 12.36 17.07 11.52
C ALA A 34 12.25 17.90 10.24
N LEU A 35 11.11 18.58 10.03
CA LEU A 35 10.89 19.44 8.88
C LEU A 35 11.82 20.66 8.87
N ALA A 36 11.93 21.37 9.99
CA ALA A 36 12.84 22.49 10.14
C ALA A 36 14.29 22.06 9.90
N ARG A 37 14.68 20.90 10.46
CA ARG A 37 15.99 20.29 10.24
C ARG A 37 16.24 19.98 8.77
N LEU A 38 15.29 19.34 8.08
CA LEU A 38 15.39 19.02 6.65
C LEU A 38 15.58 20.27 5.79
N ASN A 39 14.78 21.31 6.03
CA ASN A 39 14.87 22.58 5.30
C ASN A 39 16.23 23.25 5.53
N ALA A 40 16.74 23.25 6.76
CA ALA A 40 18.06 23.80 7.07
C ALA A 40 19.20 23.05 6.35
N ILE A 41 19.14 21.72 6.30
CA ILE A 41 20.13 20.88 5.59
C ILE A 41 20.10 21.19 4.10
N ARG A 42 18.91 21.21 3.49
CA ARG A 42 18.74 21.50 2.07
C ARG A 42 19.24 22.89 1.68
N LYS A 43 18.91 23.91 2.48
CA LYS A 43 19.43 25.27 2.27
C LYS A 43 20.96 25.30 2.30
N LYS A 44 21.58 24.67 3.30
CA LYS A 44 23.05 24.59 3.39
C LYS A 44 23.66 23.87 2.19
N MET A 45 23.03 22.81 1.70
CA MET A 45 23.52 22.11 0.50
C MET A 45 23.34 22.92 -0.78
N GLU A 46 22.24 23.66 -0.93
CA GLU A 46 22.01 24.58 -2.05
C GLU A 46 23.10 25.67 -2.11
N GLU A 47 23.57 26.15 -0.95
CA GLU A 47 24.65 27.13 -0.83
C GLU A 47 26.07 26.54 -1.00
N SER A 48 26.21 25.21 -1.01
CA SER A 48 27.51 24.52 -1.02
C SER A 48 28.13 24.44 -2.43
N ARG A 49 29.45 24.68 -2.54
CA ARG A 49 30.23 24.44 -3.76
C ARG A 49 30.74 23.00 -3.78
N TRP A 50 30.02 22.10 -4.44
CA TRP A 50 30.20 20.65 -4.37
C TRP A 50 31.63 20.20 -4.69
N GLU A 51 32.24 20.75 -5.72
CA GLU A 51 33.57 20.38 -6.21
C GLU A 51 34.69 20.74 -5.21
N SER A 52 34.46 21.75 -4.39
CA SER A 52 35.42 22.24 -3.39
C SER A 52 35.06 21.87 -1.95
N THR A 53 33.89 21.26 -1.72
CA THR A 53 33.46 20.88 -0.38
C THR A 53 34.16 19.57 0.02
N PRO A 54 34.76 19.48 1.22
CA PRO A 54 35.40 18.24 1.66
C PRO A 54 34.45 17.05 1.62
N ALA A 55 34.92 15.92 1.10
CA ALA A 55 34.08 14.73 0.88
C ALA A 55 33.35 14.25 2.14
N PHE A 56 34.00 14.30 3.31
CA PHE A 56 33.38 13.91 4.58
C PHE A 56 32.20 14.82 4.97
N SER A 57 32.27 16.11 4.62
CA SER A 57 31.17 17.07 4.84
C SER A 57 29.99 16.77 3.93
N LEU A 58 30.24 16.45 2.66
CA LEU A 58 29.20 16.07 1.70
C LEU A 58 28.50 14.77 2.12
N VAL A 59 29.27 13.74 2.48
CA VAL A 59 28.71 12.46 2.93
C VAL A 59 27.92 12.63 4.22
N GLY A 60 28.43 13.41 5.17
CA GLY A 60 27.71 13.73 6.41
C GLY A 60 26.37 14.44 6.14
N ALA A 61 26.39 15.47 5.30
CA ALA A 61 25.18 16.21 4.94
C ALA A 61 24.14 15.33 4.22
N LYS A 62 24.56 14.47 3.29
CA LYS A 62 23.64 13.56 2.58
C LYS A 62 23.04 12.47 3.47
N ARG A 63 23.80 11.95 4.44
CA ARG A 63 23.27 11.01 5.44
C ARG A 63 22.22 11.68 6.33
N GLU A 64 22.51 12.89 6.79
CA GLU A 64 21.60 13.65 7.63
C GLU A 64 20.35 14.10 6.84
N GLU A 65 20.50 14.47 5.56
CA GLU A 65 19.38 14.77 4.69
C GLU A 65 18.45 13.55 4.53
N LEU A 66 19.00 12.36 4.32
CA LEU A 66 18.21 11.13 4.21
C LEU A 66 17.43 10.85 5.50
N LEU A 67 18.11 10.95 6.65
CA LEU A 67 17.50 10.76 7.96
C LEU A 67 16.36 11.76 8.20
N ALA A 68 16.59 13.05 7.94
CA ALA A 68 15.61 14.10 8.14
C ALA A 68 14.43 13.99 7.14
N ALA A 69 14.71 13.67 5.88
CA ALA A 69 13.69 13.49 4.85
C ALA A 69 12.74 12.35 5.20
N ASN A 70 13.28 11.17 5.52
CA ASN A 70 12.42 10.06 5.88
C ASN A 70 11.74 10.26 7.24
N SER A 71 12.35 10.97 8.18
CA SER A 71 11.66 11.37 9.41
C SER A 71 10.41 12.19 9.08
N VAL A 72 10.52 13.21 8.22
CA VAL A 72 9.35 13.98 7.76
C VAL A 72 8.32 13.09 7.07
N PHE A 73 8.72 12.30 6.07
CA PHE A 73 7.78 11.55 5.25
C PHE A 73 7.09 10.39 5.99
N LEU A 74 7.77 9.73 6.92
CA LEU A 74 7.17 8.68 7.75
C LEU A 74 6.20 9.27 8.78
N HIS A 75 6.51 10.43 9.36
CA HIS A 75 5.55 11.13 10.23
C HIS A 75 4.32 11.61 9.45
N GLU A 76 4.49 12.13 8.22
CA GLU A 76 3.34 12.41 7.35
C GLU A 76 2.52 11.15 7.07
N ALA A 77 3.19 10.02 6.80
CA ALA A 77 2.52 8.75 6.58
C ALA A 77 1.72 8.27 7.80
N TYR A 78 2.24 8.52 9.00
CA TYR A 78 1.62 8.22 10.30
C TYR A 78 0.44 9.15 10.62
N PHE A 79 0.61 10.47 10.57
CA PHE A 79 -0.44 11.41 10.95
C PHE A 79 -1.64 11.39 10.01
N GLU A 80 -1.41 11.21 8.71
CA GLU A 80 -2.48 11.15 7.70
C GLU A 80 -3.42 9.94 7.89
N VAL A 81 -3.03 8.92 8.67
CA VAL A 81 -3.88 7.74 8.92
C VAL A 81 -4.59 7.76 10.27
N LEU A 82 -4.43 8.79 11.10
CA LEU A 82 -5.09 8.83 12.42
C LEU A 82 -6.54 9.31 12.32
N GLY A 83 -7.36 8.92 13.30
CA GLY A 83 -8.75 9.35 13.44
C GLY A 83 -9.73 8.66 12.50
N GLY A 84 -9.41 7.43 12.08
CA GLY A 84 -10.33 6.50 11.44
C GLY A 84 -11.16 5.68 12.43
N ASP A 85 -11.77 4.61 11.93
CA ASP A 85 -12.57 3.66 12.71
C ASP A 85 -11.90 2.27 12.84
N GLY A 86 -10.68 2.12 12.31
CA GLY A 86 -9.95 0.86 12.32
C GLY A 86 -10.57 -0.20 11.41
N VAL A 87 -11.65 0.10 10.68
CA VAL A 87 -12.37 -0.85 9.82
C VAL A 87 -11.83 -0.79 8.39
N LEU A 88 -11.17 -1.85 7.96
CA LEU A 88 -10.71 -1.99 6.58
C LEU A 88 -11.92 -2.21 5.64
N PRO A 89 -12.21 -1.31 4.69
CA PRO A 89 -13.29 -1.52 3.74
C PRO A 89 -12.90 -2.61 2.74
N ALA A 90 -13.88 -3.43 2.36
CA ALA A 90 -13.70 -4.42 1.30
C ALA A 90 -13.34 -3.72 -0.02
N GLY A 91 -12.20 -4.07 -0.63
CA GLY A 91 -11.73 -3.44 -1.87
C GLY A 91 -10.43 -4.04 -2.39
N GLY A 92 -9.69 -3.26 -3.18
CA GLY A 92 -8.39 -3.70 -3.70
C GLY A 92 -7.38 -4.05 -2.61
N LEU A 93 -7.29 -3.20 -1.56
CA LEU A 93 -6.36 -3.42 -0.46
C LEU A 93 -6.69 -4.66 0.36
N SER A 94 -7.97 -4.91 0.68
CA SER A 94 -8.34 -6.11 1.45
C SER A 94 -8.02 -7.40 0.70
N VAL A 95 -8.27 -7.44 -0.60
CA VAL A 95 -7.89 -8.57 -1.48
C VAL A 95 -6.37 -8.76 -1.52
N ALA A 96 -5.61 -7.66 -1.61
CA ALA A 96 -4.16 -7.73 -1.61
C ALA A 96 -3.60 -8.26 -0.28
N LEU A 97 -4.20 -7.86 0.85
CA LEU A 97 -3.83 -8.38 2.17
C LEU A 97 -4.15 -9.87 2.30
N GLU A 98 -5.34 -10.30 1.89
CA GLU A 98 -5.70 -11.73 1.87
C GLU A 98 -4.73 -12.53 0.98
N ARG A 99 -4.40 -12.00 -0.19
CA ARG A 99 -3.44 -12.62 -1.11
C ARG A 99 -2.05 -12.81 -0.52
N ASP A 100 -1.51 -11.77 0.10
CA ASP A 100 -0.10 -11.74 0.46
C ASP A 100 0.16 -12.29 1.88
N PHE A 101 -0.85 -12.30 2.74
CA PHE A 101 -0.77 -12.75 4.13
C PHE A 101 -1.75 -13.89 4.47
N GLY A 102 -2.52 -14.39 3.52
CA GLY A 102 -3.53 -15.44 3.71
C GLY A 102 -4.89 -14.94 4.21
N SER A 103 -4.91 -13.90 5.05
CA SER A 103 -6.14 -13.19 5.45
C SER A 103 -5.80 -11.81 6.04
N VAL A 104 -6.80 -10.92 6.13
CA VAL A 104 -6.66 -9.64 6.83
C VAL A 104 -6.29 -9.85 8.31
N ASP A 105 -6.86 -10.88 8.96
CA ASP A 105 -6.57 -11.19 10.36
C ASP A 105 -5.13 -11.67 10.55
N GLN A 106 -4.62 -12.52 9.64
CA GLN A 106 -3.22 -12.95 9.65
C GLN A 106 -2.26 -11.77 9.42
N TRP A 107 -2.59 -10.87 8.48
CA TRP A 107 -1.82 -9.63 8.32
C TRP A 107 -1.80 -8.79 9.60
N SER A 108 -2.96 -8.58 10.22
CA SER A 108 -3.09 -7.78 11.45
C SER A 108 -2.27 -8.40 12.59
N ALA A 109 -2.33 -9.73 12.74
CA ALA A 109 -1.53 -10.46 13.71
C ALA A 109 -0.02 -10.32 13.45
N GLU A 110 0.42 -10.42 12.19
CA GLU A 110 1.82 -10.26 11.82
C GLU A 110 2.32 -8.83 12.06
N PHE A 111 1.59 -7.82 11.59
CA PHE A 111 1.96 -6.41 11.70
C PHE A 111 2.02 -5.95 13.17
N THR A 112 1.01 -6.33 13.98
CA THR A 112 0.99 -5.98 15.41
C THR A 112 2.06 -6.72 16.20
N SER A 113 2.36 -7.98 15.87
CA SER A 113 3.44 -8.73 16.50
C SER A 113 4.80 -8.13 16.19
N LEU A 114 5.02 -7.72 14.93
CA LEU A 114 6.21 -6.99 14.51
C LEU A 114 6.37 -5.70 15.31
N ALA A 115 5.33 -4.86 15.37
CA ALA A 115 5.36 -3.59 16.10
C ALA A 115 5.63 -3.80 17.60
N ARG A 116 4.95 -4.76 18.22
CA ARG A 116 5.15 -5.10 19.65
C ARG A 116 6.56 -5.61 19.94
N ALA A 117 7.19 -6.35 19.02
CA ALA A 117 8.57 -6.80 19.17
C ALA A 117 9.59 -5.65 19.20
N MET A 118 9.20 -4.44 18.78
CA MET A 118 10.02 -3.23 18.83
C MET A 118 9.92 -2.47 20.17
N SER A 119 9.10 -2.94 21.11
CA SER A 119 8.89 -2.28 22.41
C SER A 119 10.22 -2.05 23.14
N GLY A 120 10.41 -0.85 23.69
CA GLY A 120 11.66 -0.46 24.36
C GLY A 120 12.83 -0.14 23.41
N GLY A 121 12.60 -0.17 22.10
CA GLY A 121 13.52 0.32 21.09
C GLY A 121 13.03 1.60 20.41
N SER A 122 13.55 1.84 19.20
CA SER A 122 13.13 2.91 18.29
C SER A 122 12.86 2.34 16.91
N GLY A 123 12.03 3.02 16.14
CA GLY A 123 11.83 2.69 14.74
C GLY A 123 10.39 2.74 14.28
N TRP A 124 10.10 2.00 13.21
CA TRP A 124 8.83 1.93 12.53
C TRP A 124 8.47 0.50 12.18
N ALA A 125 7.20 0.14 12.37
CA ALA A 125 6.60 -1.00 11.67
C ALA A 125 5.89 -0.47 10.42
N ILE A 126 6.23 -1.02 9.25
CA ILE A 126 5.79 -0.49 7.96
C ILE A 126 5.11 -1.57 7.13
N LEU A 127 3.88 -1.31 6.68
CA LEU A 127 3.26 -2.02 5.56
C LEU A 127 3.59 -1.27 4.27
N ALA A 128 4.21 -1.96 3.31
CA ALA A 128 4.62 -1.40 2.04
C ALA A 128 4.24 -2.28 0.85
N TRP A 129 4.09 -1.66 -0.32
CA TRP A 129 3.99 -2.35 -1.60
C TRP A 129 5.38 -2.53 -2.21
N SER A 130 5.84 -3.78 -2.39
CA SER A 130 7.05 -4.12 -3.14
C SER A 130 6.69 -4.28 -4.62
N SER A 131 7.05 -3.28 -5.43
CA SER A 131 6.85 -3.32 -6.89
C SER A 131 7.60 -4.50 -7.54
N ARG A 132 8.81 -4.78 -7.06
CA ARG A 132 9.67 -5.88 -7.54
C ARG A 132 9.05 -7.25 -7.29
N ASP A 133 8.48 -7.45 -6.11
CA ASP A 133 7.91 -8.74 -5.73
C ASP A 133 6.41 -8.84 -6.09
N ALA A 134 5.83 -7.74 -6.58
CA ALA A 134 4.39 -7.57 -6.84
C ALA A 134 3.52 -7.96 -5.63
N LYS A 135 3.97 -7.64 -4.40
CA LYS A 135 3.29 -7.99 -3.15
C LYS A 135 3.41 -6.93 -2.06
N LEU A 136 2.46 -6.97 -1.13
CA LEU A 136 2.53 -6.31 0.16
C LEU A 136 3.54 -7.01 1.07
N VAL A 137 4.24 -6.22 1.88
CA VAL A 137 5.21 -6.69 2.87
C VAL A 137 5.12 -5.86 4.13
N ASN A 138 5.23 -6.51 5.28
CA ASN A 138 5.55 -5.85 6.53
C ASN A 138 7.08 -5.83 6.69
N HIS A 139 7.66 -4.70 7.10
CA HIS A 139 9.08 -4.63 7.44
C HIS A 139 9.36 -3.74 8.64
N TRP A 140 10.43 -4.08 9.33
CA TRP A 140 11.03 -3.32 10.42
C TRP A 140 11.96 -2.23 9.87
N ALA A 141 11.91 -1.05 10.46
CA ALA A 141 12.94 -0.03 10.31
C ALA A 141 13.35 0.50 11.69
N GLY A 142 14.54 0.19 12.18
CA GLY A 142 15.06 0.63 13.48
C GLY A 142 15.38 2.13 13.58
N ASP A 143 15.51 2.80 12.43
CA ASP A 143 15.54 4.24 12.32
C ASP A 143 14.80 4.74 11.07
N HIS A 144 14.91 6.03 10.74
CA HIS A 144 14.23 6.59 9.58
C HIS A 144 14.82 6.14 8.22
N THR A 145 15.95 5.44 8.16
CA THR A 145 16.68 5.17 6.90
C THR A 145 16.56 3.74 6.39
N GLN A 146 16.02 2.82 7.20
CA GLN A 146 15.95 1.39 6.90
C GLN A 146 14.68 1.01 6.10
N LEU A 147 14.41 1.73 5.01
CA LEU A 147 13.28 1.45 4.11
C LEU A 147 13.63 0.38 3.08
N LEU A 148 12.65 -0.44 2.71
CA LEU A 148 12.81 -1.40 1.60
C LEU A 148 12.95 -0.67 0.26
N ALA A 149 14.08 -0.84 -0.41
CA ALA A 149 14.37 -0.18 -1.67
C ALA A 149 13.34 -0.52 -2.76
N GLY A 150 12.76 0.51 -3.38
CA GLY A 150 11.74 0.35 -4.43
C GLY A 150 10.34 0.00 -3.93
N ALA A 151 10.12 -0.01 -2.60
CA ALA A 151 8.81 -0.21 -2.01
C ALA A 151 8.11 1.11 -1.70
N SER A 152 6.78 1.13 -1.82
CA SER A 152 5.95 2.28 -1.47
C SER A 152 5.34 2.09 -0.09
N THR A 153 5.64 2.98 0.86
CA THR A 153 5.04 2.99 2.20
C THR A 153 3.53 3.24 2.12
N LEU A 154 2.73 2.35 2.71
CA LEU A 154 1.26 2.46 2.75
C LEU A 154 0.79 2.86 4.15
N LEU A 155 1.34 2.23 5.18
CA LEU A 155 1.06 2.48 6.59
C LEU A 155 2.39 2.46 7.36
N ALA A 156 2.59 3.42 8.24
CA ALA A 156 3.76 3.51 9.11
C ALA A 156 3.29 3.72 10.55
N LEU A 157 3.72 2.84 11.45
CA LEU A 157 3.49 2.92 12.88
C LEU A 157 4.79 3.32 13.57
N ASP A 158 4.81 4.50 14.20
CA ASP A 158 5.98 5.02 14.93
C ASP A 158 6.14 4.26 16.26
N MET A 159 7.24 3.55 16.42
CA MET A 159 7.57 2.79 17.63
C MET A 159 8.68 3.44 18.46
N TYR A 160 9.05 4.70 18.18
CA TYR A 160 9.84 5.49 19.12
C TYR A 160 9.02 5.81 20.38
N GLU A 161 9.68 5.83 21.54
CA GLU A 161 9.00 6.11 22.82
C GLU A 161 8.23 7.45 22.82
N HIS A 162 8.69 8.47 22.10
CA HIS A 162 7.98 9.74 21.99
C HIS A 162 6.57 9.61 21.42
N ALA A 163 6.29 8.56 20.64
CA ALA A 163 5.01 8.35 19.98
C ALA A 163 3.93 7.81 20.92
N TYR A 164 4.30 7.31 22.11
CA TYR A 164 3.36 6.66 23.02
C TYR A 164 3.58 6.90 24.51
N HIS A 165 4.78 7.32 24.94
CA HIS A 165 5.13 7.31 26.36
C HIS A 165 4.25 8.23 27.22
N ILE A 166 3.74 9.34 26.67
CA ILE A 166 2.87 10.29 27.39
C ILE A 166 1.60 9.61 27.92
N ASP A 167 1.01 8.72 27.13
CA ASP A 167 -0.26 8.07 27.47
C ASP A 167 -0.07 6.64 28.03
N PHE A 168 0.92 5.91 27.51
CA PHE A 168 1.07 4.49 27.76
C PHE A 168 2.25 4.13 28.67
N GLY A 169 3.20 5.05 28.90
CA GLY A 169 4.47 4.75 29.56
C GLY A 169 5.17 3.56 28.89
N ALA A 170 5.46 2.50 29.65
CA ALA A 170 6.08 1.27 29.14
C ALA A 170 5.10 0.31 28.41
N LYS A 171 3.80 0.63 28.34
CA LYS A 171 2.76 -0.26 27.76
C LYS A 171 2.66 -0.12 26.24
N ALA A 172 3.76 -0.31 25.52
CA ALA A 172 3.80 -0.19 24.06
C ALA A 172 2.78 -1.09 23.33
N ALA A 173 2.46 -2.28 23.86
CA ALA A 173 1.44 -3.14 23.28
C ALA A 173 0.03 -2.48 23.25
N ALA A 174 -0.33 -1.73 24.29
CA ALA A 174 -1.61 -1.01 24.34
C ALA A 174 -1.63 0.15 23.35
N TYR A 175 -0.48 0.80 23.12
CA TYR A 175 -0.35 1.80 22.07
C TYR A 175 -0.57 1.22 20.67
N VAL A 176 0.05 0.05 20.38
CA VAL A 176 -0.17 -0.65 19.10
C VAL A 176 -1.66 -0.96 18.91
N ASP A 177 -2.35 -1.44 19.94
CA ASP A 177 -3.80 -1.70 19.86
C ASP A 177 -4.62 -0.43 19.61
N SER A 178 -4.30 0.67 20.31
CA SER A 178 -4.95 1.96 20.10
C SER A 178 -4.70 2.52 18.69
N PHE A 179 -3.48 2.40 18.17
CA PHE A 179 -3.18 2.82 16.81
C PHE A 179 -3.99 2.04 15.78
N MET A 180 -4.06 0.71 15.91
CA MET A 180 -4.80 -0.15 14.97
C MET A 180 -6.30 0.17 14.93
N ALA A 181 -6.88 0.54 16.07
CA ALA A 181 -8.29 0.94 16.18
C ALA A 181 -8.61 2.28 15.52
N GLU A 182 -7.61 3.15 15.30
CA GLU A 182 -7.79 4.50 14.77
C GLU A 182 -7.33 4.64 13.31
N ILE A 183 -6.98 3.54 12.63
CA ILE A 183 -6.47 3.62 11.26
C ILE A 183 -7.58 4.11 10.32
N GLN A 184 -7.30 5.19 9.61
CA GLN A 184 -8.09 5.67 8.48
C GLN A 184 -7.75 4.86 7.22
N TRP A 185 -8.32 3.67 7.14
CA TRP A 185 -8.03 2.68 6.11
C TRP A 185 -8.23 3.16 4.68
N ARG A 186 -9.09 4.16 4.46
CA ARG A 186 -9.28 4.78 3.14
C ARG A 186 -8.02 5.48 2.63
N VAL A 187 -7.21 6.04 3.52
CA VAL A 187 -5.92 6.67 3.17
C VAL A 187 -4.89 5.60 2.81
N VAL A 188 -4.83 4.50 3.55
CA VAL A 188 -3.96 3.36 3.23
C VAL A 188 -4.35 2.75 1.88
N ALA A 189 -5.66 2.59 1.63
CA ALA A 189 -6.19 2.08 0.38
C ALA A 189 -5.90 3.01 -0.82
N SER A 190 -5.95 4.33 -0.64
CA SER A 190 -5.62 5.27 -1.72
C SER A 190 -4.11 5.26 -2.06
N ARG A 191 -3.25 5.12 -1.05
CA ARG A 191 -1.80 4.92 -1.27
C ARG A 191 -1.53 3.62 -2.04
N TYR A 192 -2.24 2.55 -1.69
CA TYR A 192 -2.15 1.28 -2.41
C TYR A 192 -2.62 1.42 -3.87
N ALA A 193 -3.76 2.06 -4.10
CA ALA A 193 -4.29 2.29 -5.43
C ALA A 193 -3.30 3.06 -6.32
N ARG A 194 -2.66 4.11 -5.78
CA ARG A 194 -1.60 4.86 -6.48
C ARG A 194 -0.38 4.00 -6.78
N ALA A 195 0.10 3.22 -5.81
CA ALA A 195 1.26 2.35 -6.00
C ALA A 195 1.01 1.28 -7.06
N ILE A 196 -0.21 0.75 -7.13
CA ILE A 196 -0.63 -0.21 -8.15
C ILE A 196 -0.78 0.44 -9.52
N ASP A 197 -1.38 1.64 -9.59
CA ASP A 197 -1.48 2.41 -10.83
C ASP A 197 -0.11 2.62 -11.46
N GLU A 198 0.84 3.18 -10.70
CA GLU A 198 2.21 3.43 -11.13
C GLU A 198 2.92 2.13 -11.54
N ALA A 199 2.82 1.07 -10.74
CA ALA A 199 3.47 -0.20 -11.05
C ALA A 199 2.91 -0.86 -12.33
N SER A 200 1.64 -0.62 -12.66
CA SER A 200 0.94 -1.25 -13.78
C SER A 200 0.97 -0.45 -15.09
N LEU A 201 1.68 0.68 -15.15
CA LEU A 201 1.77 1.51 -16.35
C LEU A 201 2.27 0.71 -17.55
N GLY A 202 1.58 0.83 -18.68
CA GLY A 202 1.90 0.12 -19.92
C GLY A 202 1.30 -1.28 -20.02
N MET A 203 0.60 -1.75 -18.99
CA MET A 203 -0.07 -3.06 -18.97
C MET A 203 -1.55 -2.96 -19.35
N GLU A 204 -2.05 -1.78 -19.73
CA GLU A 204 -3.42 -1.54 -20.17
C GLU A 204 -3.75 -2.35 -21.42
N ILE A 205 -4.97 -2.85 -21.57
CA ILE A 205 -5.53 -3.27 -22.86
C ILE A 205 -6.99 -2.83 -22.98
N GLN A 206 -7.36 -2.30 -24.15
CA GLN A 206 -8.74 -1.88 -24.42
C GLN A 206 -9.61 -3.09 -24.81
N ALA A 207 -10.90 -3.04 -24.51
CA ALA A 207 -11.79 -4.18 -24.78
C ALA A 207 -11.82 -4.64 -26.26
N PRO A 208 -11.91 -3.74 -27.26
CA PRO A 208 -11.85 -4.17 -28.67
C PRO A 208 -10.52 -4.79 -29.07
N GLU A 209 -9.41 -4.29 -28.51
CA GLU A 209 -8.07 -4.85 -28.74
C GLU A 209 -7.97 -6.25 -28.12
N ALA A 210 -8.39 -6.41 -26.86
CA ALA A 210 -8.38 -7.69 -26.17
C ALA A 210 -9.22 -8.77 -26.88
N ALA A 211 -10.37 -8.40 -27.46
CA ALA A 211 -11.22 -9.32 -28.23
C ALA A 211 -10.58 -9.75 -29.56
N ALA A 212 -9.73 -8.92 -30.17
CA ALA A 212 -9.12 -9.19 -31.47
C ALA A 212 -7.92 -10.16 -31.40
N VAL A 213 -7.28 -10.32 -30.24
CA VAL A 213 -6.02 -11.07 -30.14
C VAL A 213 -6.20 -12.60 -30.16
N GLY A 214 -7.44 -13.13 -30.15
CA GLY A 214 -7.81 -14.48 -30.61
C GLY A 214 -7.25 -15.70 -29.85
N ALA A 215 -6.19 -15.54 -29.04
CA ALA A 215 -5.52 -16.59 -28.28
C ALA A 215 -5.03 -16.05 -26.92
N ILE A 216 -5.92 -15.39 -26.18
CA ILE A 216 -5.67 -14.90 -24.82
C ILE A 216 -6.54 -15.70 -23.85
N ALA A 217 -5.93 -16.22 -22.78
CA ALA A 217 -6.69 -16.61 -21.60
C ALA A 217 -7.26 -15.35 -20.93
N ILE A 218 -8.58 -15.26 -20.80
CA ILE A 218 -9.24 -14.12 -20.14
C ILE A 218 -9.59 -14.52 -18.71
N LEU A 219 -9.05 -13.81 -17.72
CA LEU A 219 -9.27 -14.10 -16.30
C LEU A 219 -10.25 -13.10 -15.70
N ASP A 220 -11.35 -13.63 -15.19
CA ASP A 220 -12.24 -12.91 -14.29
C ASP A 220 -11.69 -13.00 -12.88
N VAL A 221 -11.20 -11.89 -12.36
CA VAL A 221 -10.65 -11.78 -11.01
C VAL A 221 -11.53 -10.88 -10.14
N ARG A 222 -12.83 -10.80 -10.44
CA ARG A 222 -13.78 -10.14 -9.52
C ARG A 222 -13.72 -10.84 -8.17
N ARG A 223 -13.76 -10.05 -7.11
CA ARG A 223 -13.87 -10.54 -5.72
C ARG A 223 -14.99 -11.57 -5.62
N ARG A 224 -14.77 -12.65 -4.87
CA ARG A 224 -15.74 -13.76 -4.71
C ARG A 224 -17.16 -13.28 -4.44
N ALA A 225 -17.33 -12.36 -3.48
CA ALA A 225 -18.64 -11.78 -3.13
C ALA A 225 -19.32 -11.01 -4.28
N VAL A 226 -18.54 -10.42 -5.21
CA VAL A 226 -19.08 -9.74 -6.40
C VAL A 226 -19.37 -10.74 -7.51
N PHE A 227 -18.49 -11.75 -7.68
CA PHE A 227 -18.65 -12.79 -8.69
C PHE A 227 -19.89 -13.65 -8.44
N SER A 228 -20.09 -14.13 -7.20
CA SER A 228 -21.22 -15.01 -6.84
C SER A 228 -22.60 -14.37 -7.04
N LEU A 229 -22.69 -13.04 -6.93
CA LEU A 229 -23.92 -12.29 -7.16
C LEU A 229 -24.20 -12.02 -8.64
N SER A 230 -23.21 -12.19 -9.51
CA SER A 230 -23.33 -11.95 -10.96
C SER A 230 -23.76 -13.20 -11.71
N CYS A 231 -24.57 -13.02 -12.75
CA CYS A 231 -24.87 -14.06 -13.74
C CYS A 231 -24.12 -13.84 -15.05
N GLU A 232 -23.30 -12.80 -15.17
CA GLU A 232 -22.63 -12.43 -16.42
C GLU A 232 -21.11 -12.47 -16.26
N ARG A 233 -20.43 -12.96 -17.30
CA ARG A 233 -18.97 -12.92 -17.45
C ARG A 233 -18.59 -12.63 -18.90
N VAL A 234 -17.36 -12.14 -19.13
CA VAL A 234 -16.80 -12.06 -20.49
C VAL A 234 -16.80 -13.45 -21.11
N ALA A 235 -17.25 -13.58 -22.37
CA ALA A 235 -17.31 -14.88 -23.02
C ALA A 235 -15.93 -15.54 -23.11
N GLY A 236 -15.85 -16.81 -22.73
CA GLY A 236 -14.60 -17.57 -22.70
C GLY A 236 -13.63 -17.21 -21.57
N SER A 237 -14.02 -16.31 -20.65
CA SER A 237 -13.21 -16.04 -19.46
C SER A 237 -13.26 -17.18 -18.45
N GLU A 238 -12.31 -17.30 -17.55
CA GLU A 238 -12.36 -18.22 -16.41
C GLU A 238 -12.25 -17.41 -15.12
N TRP A 239 -13.07 -17.74 -14.13
CA TRP A 239 -12.97 -17.08 -12.83
C TRP A 239 -11.84 -17.69 -12.01
N GLN A 240 -11.01 -16.81 -11.46
CA GLN A 240 -9.90 -17.16 -10.60
C GLN A 240 -9.94 -16.29 -9.35
N ASP A 241 -9.82 -16.90 -8.17
CA ASP A 241 -9.92 -16.18 -6.91
C ASP A 241 -8.74 -15.20 -6.75
N PRO A 242 -8.98 -13.87 -6.76
CA PRO A 242 -7.90 -12.90 -6.62
C PRO A 242 -7.24 -12.91 -5.24
N ALA A 243 -7.89 -13.48 -4.22
CA ALA A 243 -7.33 -13.61 -2.88
C ALA A 243 -6.38 -14.83 -2.76
N GLN A 244 -6.41 -15.78 -3.70
CA GLN A 244 -5.60 -17.00 -3.63
C GLN A 244 -4.83 -17.31 -4.94
N PRO A 245 -4.11 -16.34 -5.53
CA PRO A 245 -3.43 -16.52 -6.82
C PRO A 245 -2.41 -17.62 -6.85
N THR A 246 -1.71 -17.86 -5.74
CA THR A 246 -0.70 -18.92 -5.70
C THR A 246 -1.28 -20.31 -5.93
N GLU A 247 -2.55 -20.55 -5.60
CA GLU A 247 -3.20 -21.86 -5.77
C GLU A 247 -3.44 -22.16 -7.25
N TRP A 248 -4.06 -21.23 -7.97
CA TRP A 248 -4.42 -21.44 -9.37
C TRP A 248 -3.28 -21.11 -10.35
N MET A 249 -2.40 -20.15 -10.04
CA MET A 249 -1.26 -19.81 -10.91
C MET A 249 -0.26 -20.97 -11.07
N ARG A 250 -0.20 -21.92 -10.13
CA ARG A 250 0.65 -23.11 -10.25
C ARG A 250 0.24 -24.01 -11.42
N ASN A 251 -1.07 -24.07 -11.68
CA ASN A 251 -1.67 -24.95 -12.68
C ASN A 251 -2.00 -24.21 -13.98
N PHE A 252 -1.67 -22.92 -14.05
CA PHE A 252 -1.97 -22.07 -15.19
C PHE A 252 -0.97 -22.33 -16.34
N ASP A 253 -1.49 -22.70 -17.53
CA ASP A 253 -0.67 -22.87 -18.73
C ASP A 253 -0.06 -21.52 -19.16
N LYS A 254 1.26 -21.51 -19.34
CA LYS A 254 2.11 -20.30 -19.41
C LYS A 254 2.41 -19.86 -20.84
N SER A 255 1.77 -20.46 -21.84
CA SER A 255 2.19 -20.34 -23.24
C SER A 255 1.64 -19.11 -23.97
N GLY A 256 0.65 -18.40 -23.42
CA GLY A 256 -0.05 -17.31 -24.11
C GLY A 256 -0.24 -16.02 -23.28
N PRO A 257 -0.49 -14.89 -23.95
CA PRO A 257 -0.87 -13.64 -23.29
C PRO A 257 -2.16 -13.79 -22.47
N VAL A 258 -2.23 -13.11 -21.32
CA VAL A 258 -3.37 -13.15 -20.41
C VAL A 258 -4.03 -11.78 -20.30
N VAL A 259 -5.36 -11.72 -20.36
CA VAL A 259 -6.14 -10.51 -20.07
C VAL A 259 -6.83 -10.71 -18.74
N VAL A 260 -6.57 -9.81 -17.79
CA VAL A 260 -7.15 -9.86 -16.46
C VAL A 260 -8.20 -8.77 -16.32
N TYR A 261 -9.38 -9.09 -15.79
CA TYR A 261 -10.41 -8.10 -15.51
C TYR A 261 -11.14 -8.31 -14.19
N CYS A 262 -11.56 -7.21 -13.59
CA CYS A 262 -12.54 -7.14 -12.51
C CYS A 262 -13.71 -6.26 -12.98
N VAL A 263 -14.50 -5.71 -12.05
CA VAL A 263 -15.65 -4.86 -12.42
C VAL A 263 -15.21 -3.65 -13.26
N HIS A 264 -14.22 -2.90 -12.77
CA HIS A 264 -13.79 -1.62 -13.37
C HIS A 264 -12.35 -1.64 -13.88
N GLY A 265 -11.62 -2.76 -13.77
CA GLY A 265 -10.22 -2.84 -14.21
C GLY A 265 -9.21 -2.12 -13.31
N HIS A 266 -9.57 -1.85 -12.05
CA HIS A 266 -8.73 -1.13 -11.09
C HIS A 266 -7.77 -2.09 -10.34
N GLU A 267 -7.62 -1.91 -9.02
CA GLU A 267 -6.55 -2.47 -8.20
C GLU A 267 -6.49 -3.99 -8.25
N VAL A 268 -7.65 -4.67 -8.25
CA VAL A 268 -7.70 -6.14 -8.28
C VAL A 268 -7.19 -6.68 -9.62
N SER A 269 -7.56 -6.07 -10.75
CA SER A 269 -7.06 -6.54 -12.06
C SER A 269 -5.57 -6.27 -12.21
N ARG A 270 -5.16 -5.04 -11.86
CA ARG A 270 -3.78 -4.57 -11.98
C ARG A 270 -2.84 -5.36 -11.08
N SER A 271 -3.22 -5.61 -9.83
CA SER A 271 -2.40 -6.38 -8.88
C SER A 271 -2.21 -7.84 -9.31
N ILE A 272 -3.24 -8.47 -9.90
CA ILE A 272 -3.11 -9.83 -10.43
C ILE A 272 -2.28 -9.85 -11.71
N ALA A 273 -2.46 -8.88 -12.61
CA ALA A 273 -1.63 -8.75 -13.81
C ALA A 273 -0.14 -8.56 -13.43
N LEU A 274 0.15 -7.73 -12.43
CA LEU A 274 1.50 -7.56 -11.89
C LEU A 274 2.05 -8.87 -11.30
N ALA A 275 1.24 -9.59 -10.52
CA ALA A 275 1.64 -10.87 -9.93
C ALA A 275 1.92 -11.96 -10.98
N LEU A 276 1.19 -11.97 -12.10
CA LEU A 276 1.44 -12.84 -13.26
C LEU A 276 2.76 -12.47 -13.96
N ASN A 277 2.98 -11.19 -14.24
CA ASN A 277 4.22 -10.73 -14.90
C ASN A 277 5.46 -10.98 -14.04
N ALA A 278 5.37 -10.81 -12.72
CA ALA A 278 6.45 -11.15 -11.79
C ALA A 278 6.82 -12.65 -11.81
N ARG A 279 5.93 -13.51 -12.33
CA ARG A 279 6.14 -14.96 -12.53
C ARG A 279 6.48 -15.32 -13.99
N GLY A 280 6.70 -14.32 -14.85
CA GLY A 280 7.02 -14.50 -16.26
C GLY A 280 5.82 -14.85 -17.15
N ILE A 281 4.58 -14.64 -16.68
CA ILE A 281 3.36 -14.83 -17.48
C ILE A 281 2.94 -13.45 -18.02
N PRO A 282 3.02 -13.20 -19.34
CA PRO A 282 2.64 -11.90 -19.92
C PRO A 282 1.16 -11.63 -19.69
N ALA A 283 0.86 -10.65 -18.83
CA ALA A 283 -0.50 -10.29 -18.50
C ALA A 283 -0.76 -8.79 -18.68
N ARG A 284 -1.92 -8.45 -19.23
CA ARG A 284 -2.44 -7.08 -19.35
C ARG A 284 -3.77 -6.99 -18.61
N TYR A 285 -4.13 -5.81 -18.13
CA TYR A 285 -5.41 -5.60 -17.46
C TYR A 285 -6.39 -4.86 -18.37
N LEU A 286 -7.64 -5.32 -18.37
CA LEU A 286 -8.70 -4.74 -19.17
C LEU A 286 -9.13 -3.38 -18.59
N VAL A 287 -8.88 -2.30 -19.34
CA VAL A 287 -9.27 -0.94 -18.95
C VAL A 287 -10.79 -0.84 -18.84
N GLY A 288 -11.29 -0.40 -17.69
CA GLY A 288 -12.73 -0.30 -17.41
C GLY A 288 -13.42 -1.65 -17.15
N GLY A 289 -12.65 -2.75 -17.09
CA GLY A 289 -13.14 -4.08 -16.69
C GLY A 289 -14.29 -4.63 -17.54
N ILE A 290 -15.13 -5.46 -16.91
CA ILE A 290 -16.30 -6.07 -17.56
C ILE A 290 -17.32 -5.02 -18.03
N GLU A 291 -17.39 -3.86 -17.37
CA GLU A 291 -18.30 -2.79 -17.78
C GLU A 291 -17.91 -2.17 -19.11
N ALA A 292 -16.62 -1.92 -19.33
CA ALA A 292 -16.11 -1.45 -20.62
C ALA A 292 -16.30 -2.51 -21.72
N TRP A 293 -16.09 -3.79 -21.40
CA TRP A 293 -16.37 -4.89 -22.34
C TRP A 293 -17.82 -4.92 -22.78
N ARG A 294 -18.76 -4.81 -21.82
CA ARG A 294 -20.19 -4.74 -22.09
C ARG A 294 -20.55 -3.50 -22.91
N LYS A 295 -20.01 -2.33 -22.55
CA LYS A 295 -20.25 -1.06 -23.26
C LYS A 295 -19.75 -1.12 -24.71
N ALA A 296 -18.71 -1.89 -24.98
CA ALA A 296 -18.19 -2.12 -26.33
C ALA A 296 -19.04 -3.10 -27.16
N GLY A 297 -20.10 -3.69 -26.60
CA GLY A 297 -20.97 -4.63 -27.31
C GLY A 297 -20.32 -5.99 -27.61
N LEU A 298 -19.28 -6.35 -26.85
CA LEU A 298 -18.53 -7.59 -27.06
C LEU A 298 -19.22 -8.80 -26.40
N ALA A 299 -18.83 -9.99 -26.82
CA ALA A 299 -19.48 -11.24 -26.42
C ALA A 299 -19.42 -11.46 -24.89
N MET A 300 -20.57 -11.79 -24.31
CA MET A 300 -20.77 -12.10 -22.90
C MET A 300 -21.35 -13.51 -22.76
N THR A 301 -21.13 -14.14 -21.62
CA THR A 301 -21.76 -15.41 -21.24
C THR A 301 -22.64 -15.20 -20.02
N THR A 302 -23.86 -15.73 -20.07
CA THR A 302 -24.81 -15.72 -18.95
C THR A 302 -24.89 -17.11 -18.33
N GLU A 303 -24.66 -17.22 -17.03
CA GLU A 303 -24.70 -18.48 -16.28
C GLU A 303 -25.62 -18.38 -15.05
N LYS A 304 -26.00 -19.53 -14.49
CA LYS A 304 -26.69 -19.55 -13.20
C LYS A 304 -25.76 -18.95 -12.13
N LYS A 305 -26.33 -18.22 -11.17
CA LYS A 305 -25.57 -17.70 -10.02
C LYS A 305 -24.81 -18.84 -9.35
N HIS A 306 -23.55 -18.58 -9.04
CA HIS A 306 -22.73 -19.55 -8.32
C HIS A 306 -23.19 -19.58 -6.85
N PRO A 307 -23.32 -20.76 -6.23
CA PRO A 307 -23.63 -20.83 -4.80
C PRO A 307 -22.61 -20.02 -4.01
N ALA A 308 -23.09 -19.27 -3.03
CA ALA A 308 -22.22 -18.71 -2.02
C ALA A 308 -21.85 -19.88 -1.10
N ASP A 309 -20.62 -20.37 -1.21
CA ASP A 309 -20.03 -21.27 -0.21
C ASP A 309 -19.73 -20.49 1.08
#